data_AF-A0A1V4ZHL8-F1
#
_entry.id   AF-A0A1V4ZHL8-F1
#
_cell.length_a   1.000
_cell.length_b   1.000
_cell.length_c   1.000
_cell.angle_alpha   90.00
_cell.angle_beta   90.00
_cell.angle_gamma   90.00
#
_symmetry.space_group_name_H-M   'P 1'
#
loop_
_entity.id
_entity.type
_entity.pdbx_description
1 polymer ?
#
loop_
_entity_poly.entity_id
_entity_poly.type
_entity_poly.pdbx_seq_one_letter_code
_entity_poly.pdbx_strand_id
1 'polypeptide(L)'
;MNKKMSVFLGNTVVIFCVLLFMAIIFTGCVSTKTGTPIQAMEYQLFNSTFGKYSANVAMEKMPEAILVYKTEKSVYTCEWGEKFAQRLGLFRGCYKTNGGFYINETIYGGRSVDVRSDIGLIRFSDLGRKDNYPDKDKPVNLPPDDQVIRNVTDFLMSQNLLFTDAVFRGISFVELEHRNESNRKEITRGSKFVSFDRTLNSRRVVGSKIRVEVGENFDILDIWINWRNYTPYKEAPLRSVESAFEEFTTRELWCSGFSGSSDNVTVTNVTLVYYSQVPAAAGNEKYLQPVYVFESIAKQGNKTSSCTPLSVPATVERFEETY
;
A
#
# COMPACT_ATOMS: atom_id res chain seq x y z
N MET A 1 -74.53 34.67 5.05
CA MET A 1 -73.60 35.42 5.93
C MET A 1 -72.22 34.81 5.78
N ASN A 2 -71.27 35.61 5.28
CA ASN A 2 -69.80 35.64 5.50
C ASN A 2 -69.02 34.32 5.46
N LYS A 3 -67.85 34.14 4.85
CA LYS A 3 -66.76 34.93 4.21
C LYS A 3 -65.77 33.79 3.84
N LYS A 4 -64.90 33.76 2.82
CA LYS A 4 -64.16 34.78 2.09
C LYS A 4 -63.48 34.06 0.90
N MET A 5 -63.45 34.75 -0.24
CA MET A 5 -62.40 34.65 -1.26
C MET A 5 -61.03 35.00 -0.67
N SER A 6 -59.97 34.34 -1.15
CA SER A 6 -58.86 35.06 -1.81
C SER A 6 -57.99 34.11 -2.61
N VAL A 7 -57.96 34.36 -3.92
CA VAL A 7 -56.93 33.96 -4.87
C VAL A 7 -55.69 34.85 -4.68
N PHE A 8 -54.49 34.26 -4.74
CA PHE A 8 -53.21 34.92 -5.05
C PHE A 8 -52.38 33.85 -5.78
N LEU A 9 -52.33 33.87 -7.11
CA LEU A 9 -51.25 34.44 -7.95
C LEU A 9 -49.83 34.25 -7.38
N GLY A 10 -49.02 33.45 -8.10
CA GLY A 10 -47.57 33.41 -7.92
C GLY A 10 -46.93 32.15 -8.49
N ASN A 11 -46.69 32.16 -9.81
CA ASN A 11 -45.58 31.54 -10.56
C ASN A 11 -44.89 30.31 -9.91
N THR A 12 -45.02 29.10 -10.45
CA THR A 12 -44.17 28.62 -11.57
C THR A 12 -42.69 28.93 -11.33
N VAL A 13 -41.91 27.87 -11.09
CA VAL A 13 -40.43 27.73 -11.06
C VAL A 13 -40.02 27.01 -9.77
N VAL A 14 -39.06 26.09 -9.91
CA VAL A 14 -38.47 25.21 -8.89
C VAL A 14 -39.27 23.93 -8.61
N ILE A 15 -39.07 22.90 -9.45
CA ILE A 15 -38.66 21.52 -9.10
C ILE A 15 -38.35 20.84 -10.45
N PHE A 16 -37.16 21.12 -10.97
CA PHE A 16 -36.52 20.40 -12.07
C PHE A 16 -35.01 20.39 -11.78
N CYS A 17 -34.62 19.80 -10.64
CA CYS A 17 -33.22 19.73 -10.19
C CYS A 17 -32.89 18.38 -9.51
N VAL A 18 -33.41 17.26 -10.03
CA VAL A 18 -33.03 15.90 -9.53
C VAL A 18 -32.57 14.95 -10.65
N LEU A 19 -32.44 15.41 -11.91
CA LEU A 19 -31.96 14.57 -13.01
C LEU A 19 -30.88 15.28 -13.85
N LEU A 20 -29.82 15.77 -13.21
CA LEU A 20 -28.65 16.28 -13.93
C LEU A 20 -27.35 16.16 -13.11
N PHE A 21 -26.97 14.95 -12.68
CA PHE A 21 -25.63 14.69 -12.12
C PHE A 21 -25.09 13.27 -12.39
N MET A 22 -25.51 12.65 -13.50
CA MET A 22 -24.99 11.35 -13.97
C MET A 22 -24.73 11.39 -15.49
N ALA A 23 -23.99 12.39 -15.93
CA ALA A 23 -23.40 12.43 -17.27
C ALA A 23 -22.18 13.37 -17.27
N ILE A 24 -21.19 13.10 -16.41
CA ILE A 24 -19.83 13.57 -16.68
C ILE A 24 -19.23 12.53 -17.61
N ILE A 25 -19.23 12.93 -18.87
CA ILE A 25 -18.55 12.35 -20.01
C ILE A 25 -17.14 11.94 -19.56
N PHE A 26 -16.84 10.63 -19.57
CA PHE A 26 -15.48 10.11 -19.67
C PHE A 26 -14.94 10.47 -21.06
N THR A 27 -14.75 11.77 -21.30
CA THR A 27 -13.86 12.25 -22.34
C THR A 27 -12.50 11.89 -21.82
N GLY A 28 -11.91 10.87 -22.45
CA GLY A 28 -10.51 10.56 -22.30
C GLY A 28 -9.71 11.81 -22.55
N CYS A 29 -9.39 12.53 -21.48
CA CYS A 29 -8.23 13.37 -21.45
C CYS A 29 -7.07 12.38 -21.47
N VAL A 30 -6.64 12.01 -22.68
CA VAL A 30 -5.29 11.56 -22.93
C VAL A 30 -4.43 12.72 -22.47
N SER A 31 -4.10 12.72 -21.18
CA SER A 31 -2.97 13.46 -20.67
C SER A 31 -1.78 12.89 -21.43
N THR A 32 -1.40 13.58 -22.50
CA THR A 32 -0.09 13.44 -23.08
C THR A 32 0.87 13.79 -21.96
N LYS A 33 1.30 12.77 -21.19
CA LYS A 33 2.46 12.87 -20.32
C LYS A 33 3.55 13.47 -21.19
N THR A 34 3.81 14.76 -20.99
CA THR A 34 5.06 15.38 -21.42
C THR A 34 6.14 14.44 -20.95
N GLY A 35 6.86 13.82 -21.90
CA GLY A 35 7.83 12.77 -21.60
C GLY A 35 8.75 13.25 -20.49
N THR A 36 8.75 12.55 -19.36
CA THR A 36 9.62 12.88 -18.24
C THR A 36 11.05 12.89 -18.77
N PRO A 37 11.83 13.97 -18.58
CA PRO A 37 13.20 14.02 -19.08
C PRO A 37 13.98 12.83 -18.53
N ILE A 38 14.66 12.11 -19.42
CA ILE A 38 15.44 10.92 -19.12
C ILE A 38 16.92 11.33 -18.99
N GLN A 39 17.60 10.77 -17.98
CA GLN A 39 19.04 10.82 -17.79
C GLN A 39 19.58 9.39 -17.83
N ALA A 40 20.77 9.20 -18.41
CA ALA A 40 21.46 7.92 -18.37
C ALA A 40 22.41 7.89 -17.18
N MET A 41 22.39 6.79 -16.43
CA MET A 41 23.45 6.40 -15.50
C MET A 41 24.25 5.29 -16.16
N GLU A 42 25.54 5.54 -16.40
CA GLU A 42 26.47 4.57 -16.95
C GLU A 42 27.65 4.37 -16.01
N TYR A 43 27.72 3.18 -15.42
CA TYR A 43 28.84 2.72 -14.61
C TYR A 43 29.40 1.44 -15.19
N GLN A 44 30.67 1.51 -15.59
CA GLN A 44 31.43 0.32 -15.95
C GLN A 44 31.72 -0.53 -14.72
N LEU A 45 32.06 -1.80 -14.96
CA LEU A 45 32.28 -2.82 -13.93
C LEU A 45 33.15 -2.30 -12.77
N PHE A 46 32.54 -2.19 -11.59
CA PHE A 46 33.16 -1.79 -10.33
C PHE A 46 33.33 -3.01 -9.42
N ASN A 47 34.52 -3.22 -8.86
CA ASN A 47 34.75 -4.30 -7.89
C ASN A 47 34.33 -3.84 -6.50
N SER A 48 33.42 -4.57 -5.85
CA SER A 48 33.03 -4.38 -4.45
C SER A 48 33.31 -5.64 -3.64
N THR A 49 33.23 -5.53 -2.31
CA THR A 49 33.32 -6.66 -1.38
C THR A 49 32.31 -7.78 -1.69
N PHE A 50 31.18 -7.45 -2.32
CA PHE A 50 30.06 -8.37 -2.58
C PHE A 50 29.94 -8.82 -4.04
N GLY A 51 30.92 -8.48 -4.89
CA GLY A 51 30.95 -8.87 -6.30
C GLY A 51 31.31 -7.72 -7.22
N LYS A 52 31.11 -7.92 -8.53
CA LYS A 52 31.31 -6.88 -9.53
C LYS A 52 30.00 -6.22 -9.89
N TYR A 53 29.94 -4.89 -9.87
CA TYR A 53 28.73 -4.12 -10.06
C TYR A 53 28.78 -3.34 -11.37
N SER A 54 27.66 -3.28 -12.09
CA SER A 54 27.49 -2.40 -13.25
C SER A 54 26.12 -1.76 -13.25
N ALA A 55 26.01 -0.60 -13.90
CA ALA A 55 24.73 0.04 -14.17
C ALA A 55 24.75 0.62 -15.57
N ASN A 56 23.73 0.32 -16.37
CA ASN A 56 23.42 1.04 -17.60
C ASN A 56 21.91 1.22 -17.64
N VAL A 57 21.45 2.31 -17.05
CA VAL A 57 20.03 2.53 -16.78
C VAL A 57 19.62 3.91 -17.26
N ALA A 58 18.57 3.94 -18.07
CA ALA A 58 17.83 5.16 -18.37
C ALA A 58 16.84 5.43 -17.23
N MET A 59 16.94 6.60 -16.62
CA MET A 59 16.16 6.97 -15.44
C MET A 59 15.56 8.38 -15.57
N GLU A 60 14.54 8.69 -14.78
CA GLU A 60 14.01 10.05 -14.67
C GLU A 60 15.11 11.01 -14.19
N LYS A 61 15.17 12.19 -14.81
CA LYS A 61 16.03 13.27 -14.33
C LYS A 61 15.61 13.67 -12.91
N MET A 62 16.53 13.53 -11.96
CA MET A 62 16.26 13.84 -10.56
C MET A 62 16.18 15.36 -10.34
N PRO A 63 15.25 15.82 -9.47
CA PRO A 63 15.23 17.22 -9.07
C PRO A 63 16.45 17.56 -8.20
N GLU A 64 16.78 18.83 -8.04
CA GLU A 64 17.89 19.24 -7.16
C GLU A 64 17.54 19.09 -5.68
N ALA A 65 16.26 19.27 -5.34
CA ALA A 65 15.73 19.15 -4.00
C ALA A 65 14.36 18.47 -4.01
N ILE A 66 13.96 17.95 -2.85
CA ILE A 66 12.69 17.28 -2.67
C ILE A 66 12.10 17.58 -1.29
N LEU A 67 10.78 17.70 -1.22
CA LEU A 67 10.07 17.90 0.04
C LEU A 67 10.17 16.66 0.93
N VAL A 68 10.60 16.85 2.16
CA VAL A 68 10.51 15.89 3.26
C VAL A 68 9.27 16.21 4.08
N TYR A 69 8.62 15.16 4.60
CA TYR A 69 7.41 15.32 5.42
C TYR A 69 7.68 14.90 6.85
N LYS A 70 6.97 15.55 7.76
CA LYS A 70 6.88 15.12 9.15
C LYS A 70 5.72 14.14 9.31
N THR A 71 5.97 13.06 10.05
CA THR A 71 4.94 12.08 10.40
C THR A 71 4.05 12.64 11.50
N GLU A 72 2.74 12.59 11.26
CA GLU A 72 1.72 12.95 12.23
C GLU A 72 1.06 11.69 12.80
N LYS A 73 0.78 11.72 14.10
CA LYS A 73 0.05 10.63 14.76
C LYS A 73 -1.37 10.58 14.22
N SER A 74 -1.80 9.38 13.85
CA SER A 74 -3.22 9.15 13.58
C SER A 74 -3.96 9.05 14.91
N VAL A 75 -5.18 9.59 14.99
CA VAL A 75 -5.99 9.53 16.21
C VAL A 75 -7.29 8.81 15.91
N TYR A 76 -7.37 7.57 16.39
CA TYR A 76 -8.59 6.77 16.35
C TYR A 76 -9.13 6.58 17.78
N THR A 77 -10.45 6.69 17.93
CA THR A 77 -11.11 6.49 19.23
C THR A 77 -11.65 5.06 19.34
N CYS A 78 -11.84 4.60 20.58
CA CYS A 78 -12.54 3.34 20.83
C CYS A 78 -13.94 3.33 20.20
N GLU A 79 -14.68 4.45 20.27
CA GLU A 79 -16.02 4.55 19.68
C GLU A 79 -15.98 4.31 18.16
N TRP A 80 -14.98 4.88 17.47
CA TRP A 80 -14.78 4.59 16.05
C TRP A 80 -14.46 3.11 15.82
N GLY A 81 -13.53 2.56 16.61
CA GLY A 81 -13.12 1.16 16.52
C GLY A 81 -14.27 0.18 16.72
N GLU A 82 -15.14 0.44 17.70
CA GLU A 82 -16.32 -0.38 17.98
C GLU A 82 -17.32 -0.31 16.83
N LYS A 83 -17.59 0.87 16.26
CA LYS A 83 -18.46 1.00 15.07
C LYS A 83 -17.87 0.28 13.86
N PHE A 84 -16.56 0.35 13.66
CA PHE A 84 -15.86 -0.36 12.59
C PHE A 84 -15.95 -1.88 12.80
N ALA A 85 -15.67 -2.37 14.01
CA ALA A 85 -15.76 -3.78 14.38
C ALA A 85 -17.19 -4.34 14.20
N GLN A 86 -18.22 -3.59 14.61
CA GLN A 86 -19.62 -4.00 14.46
C GLN A 86 -20.02 -4.25 13.00
N ARG A 87 -19.51 -3.44 12.06
CA ARG A 87 -19.74 -3.63 10.62
C ARG A 87 -19.06 -4.89 10.07
N LEU A 88 -18.03 -5.37 10.76
CA LEU A 88 -17.37 -6.65 10.50
C LEU A 88 -17.98 -7.79 11.34
N GLY A 89 -19.13 -7.54 11.98
CA GLY A 89 -19.86 -8.51 12.82
C GLY A 89 -19.20 -8.79 14.17
N LEU A 90 -18.33 -7.91 14.66
CA LEU A 90 -17.63 -8.04 15.94
C LEU A 90 -18.22 -7.08 16.98
N PHE A 91 -18.98 -7.63 17.94
CA PHE A 91 -19.74 -6.87 18.94
C PHE A 91 -19.09 -6.99 20.33
N ARG A 92 -17.83 -6.58 20.44
CA ARG A 92 -17.05 -6.63 21.68
C ARG A 92 -16.60 -5.24 22.10
N GLY A 93 -16.26 -5.09 23.38
CA GLY A 93 -15.77 -3.83 23.92
C GLY A 93 -14.33 -3.53 23.50
N CYS A 94 -13.99 -2.24 23.50
CA CYS A 94 -12.65 -1.74 23.23
C CYS A 94 -11.71 -1.84 24.44
N TYR A 95 -10.48 -2.28 24.20
CA TYR A 95 -9.41 -2.33 25.19
C TYR A 95 -8.27 -1.38 24.78
N LYS A 96 -8.05 -0.33 25.57
CA LYS A 96 -6.99 0.66 25.30
C LYS A 96 -5.61 0.12 25.64
N THR A 97 -4.61 0.58 24.89
CA THR A 97 -3.18 0.34 25.13
C THR A 97 -2.41 1.66 25.04
N ASN A 98 -1.13 1.65 25.37
CA ASN A 98 -0.28 2.85 25.27
C ASN A 98 -0.13 3.38 23.83
N GLY A 99 -0.32 2.52 22.81
CA GLY A 99 -0.16 2.86 21.39
C GLY A 99 -1.47 2.96 20.60
N GLY A 100 -2.61 2.60 21.20
CA GLY A 100 -3.90 2.58 20.52
C GLY A 100 -4.91 1.72 21.26
N PHE A 101 -5.56 0.77 20.57
CA PHE A 101 -6.54 -0.12 21.16
C PHE A 101 -6.73 -1.40 20.34
N TYR A 102 -7.34 -2.41 20.96
CA TYR A 102 -7.77 -3.62 20.28
C TYR A 102 -9.20 -4.00 20.68
N ILE A 103 -9.87 -4.75 19.80
CA ILE A 103 -11.18 -5.35 20.00
C ILE A 103 -11.05 -6.79 19.52
N ASN A 104 -11.20 -7.76 20.42
CA ASN A 104 -11.03 -9.18 20.10
C ASN A 104 -12.30 -9.96 20.42
N GLU A 105 -12.63 -10.93 19.58
CA GLU A 105 -13.76 -11.83 19.77
C GLU A 105 -13.61 -12.69 21.03
N THR A 106 -12.40 -13.23 21.23
CA THR A 106 -11.99 -14.01 22.40
C THR A 106 -10.57 -13.65 22.83
N ILE A 107 -10.17 -14.06 24.04
CA ILE A 107 -8.80 -13.90 24.54
C ILE A 107 -7.79 -14.87 23.89
N TYR A 108 -8.27 -15.93 23.22
CA TYR A 108 -7.44 -17.01 22.66
C TYR A 108 -7.34 -17.00 21.13
N GLY A 109 -7.97 -16.03 20.45
CA GLY A 109 -7.98 -15.92 19.00
C GLY A 109 -9.36 -15.69 18.40
N GLY A 110 -9.47 -15.78 17.08
CA GLY A 110 -10.70 -15.49 16.31
C GLY A 110 -10.61 -14.17 15.56
N ARG A 111 -11.72 -13.43 15.50
CA ARG A 111 -11.76 -12.11 14.88
C ARG A 111 -11.17 -11.03 15.78
N SER A 112 -10.33 -10.17 15.22
CA SER A 112 -9.75 -9.04 15.93
C SER A 112 -9.65 -7.79 15.09
N VAL A 113 -9.76 -6.64 15.75
CA VAL A 113 -9.37 -5.33 15.26
C VAL A 113 -8.23 -4.84 16.15
N ASP A 114 -7.10 -4.48 15.54
CA ASP A 114 -5.95 -3.86 16.20
C ASP A 114 -5.67 -2.50 15.55
N VAL A 115 -5.70 -1.45 16.36
CA VAL A 115 -5.47 -0.09 15.91
C VAL A 115 -4.32 0.47 16.71
N ARG A 116 -3.24 0.75 15.98
CA ARG A 116 -1.96 1.24 16.52
C ARG A 116 -1.72 2.63 15.97
N SER A 117 -2.31 3.60 16.64
CA SER A 117 -2.24 5.03 16.35
C SER A 117 -0.81 5.58 16.40
N ASP A 118 0.03 4.99 17.25
CA ASP A 118 1.46 5.30 17.40
C ASP A 118 2.27 5.04 16.13
N ILE A 119 1.92 4.00 15.37
CA ILE A 119 2.64 3.56 14.17
C ILE A 119 1.79 3.62 12.89
N GLY A 120 0.57 4.17 12.95
CA GLY A 120 -0.33 4.32 11.81
C GLY A 120 -0.85 3.01 11.20
N LEU A 121 -1.06 1.99 12.04
CA LEU A 121 -1.58 0.69 11.61
C LEU A 121 -3.05 0.53 12.02
N ILE A 122 -3.87 0.11 11.06
CA ILE A 122 -5.18 -0.51 11.32
C ILE A 122 -5.14 -1.92 10.76
N ARG A 123 -5.51 -2.89 11.59
CA ARG A 123 -5.62 -4.28 11.18
C ARG A 123 -6.97 -4.85 11.60
N PHE A 124 -7.58 -5.60 10.70
CA PHE A 124 -8.59 -6.59 11.04
C PHE A 124 -8.11 -7.96 10.58
N SER A 125 -8.40 -9.01 11.33
CA SER A 125 -8.12 -10.39 10.93
C SER A 125 -9.20 -11.33 11.46
N ASP A 126 -9.71 -12.21 10.62
CA ASP A 126 -10.50 -13.38 11.00
C ASP A 126 -9.58 -14.61 11.04
N LEU A 127 -8.85 -14.77 12.16
CA LEU A 127 -7.93 -15.91 12.31
C LEU A 127 -8.70 -17.24 12.35
N GLY A 128 -9.91 -17.25 12.91
CA GLY A 128 -10.72 -18.48 12.99
C GLY A 128 -10.98 -19.08 11.61
N ARG A 129 -11.34 -18.23 10.64
CA ARG A 129 -11.55 -18.65 9.24
C ARG A 129 -10.26 -18.83 8.44
N LYS A 130 -9.20 -18.10 8.80
CA LYS A 130 -7.87 -18.29 8.21
C LYS A 130 -7.20 -19.59 8.66
N ASP A 131 -7.50 -20.06 9.87
CA ASP A 131 -6.91 -21.28 10.43
C ASP A 131 -7.81 -22.51 10.18
N ASN A 132 -9.13 -22.32 10.15
CA ASN A 132 -10.11 -23.38 9.87
C ASN A 132 -10.84 -23.07 8.55
N TYR A 133 -10.39 -23.72 7.48
CA TYR A 133 -10.81 -23.45 6.10
C TYR A 133 -12.19 -24.08 5.81
N PRO A 134 -13.27 -23.28 5.71
CA PRO A 134 -14.56 -23.84 5.32
C PRO A 134 -14.56 -24.16 3.82
N ASP A 135 -15.27 -25.23 3.43
CA ASP A 135 -15.45 -25.62 2.01
C ASP A 135 -15.97 -24.48 1.11
N LYS A 136 -16.62 -23.51 1.73
CA LYS A 136 -17.20 -22.34 1.08
C LYS A 136 -16.12 -21.43 0.45
N ASP A 137 -14.90 -21.39 1.00
CA ASP A 137 -13.78 -20.58 0.47
C ASP A 137 -12.97 -21.28 -0.64
N LYS A 138 -13.57 -22.25 -1.34
CA LYS A 138 -12.94 -22.85 -2.53
C LYS A 138 -12.85 -21.82 -3.65
N PRO A 139 -11.79 -21.86 -4.50
CA PRO A 139 -11.60 -20.92 -5.61
C PRO A 139 -12.84 -20.73 -6.50
N VAL A 140 -13.57 -21.81 -6.76
CA VAL A 140 -14.78 -21.84 -7.61
C VAL A 140 -15.91 -20.96 -7.06
N ASN A 141 -15.94 -20.71 -5.76
CA ASN A 141 -16.99 -19.92 -5.12
C ASN A 141 -16.62 -18.44 -4.95
N LEU A 142 -15.41 -18.03 -5.37
CA LEU A 142 -14.98 -16.65 -5.18
C LEU A 142 -15.67 -15.70 -6.16
N PRO A 143 -16.07 -14.49 -5.72
CA PRO A 143 -16.72 -13.53 -6.59
C PRO A 143 -15.79 -13.07 -7.73
N PRO A 144 -16.33 -12.63 -8.89
CA PRO A 144 -15.56 -12.01 -9.96
C PRO A 144 -14.72 -10.81 -9.51
N ASP A 145 -13.57 -10.58 -10.15
CA ASP A 145 -12.61 -9.54 -9.74
C ASP A 145 -13.21 -8.13 -9.70
N ASP A 146 -14.00 -7.78 -10.71
CA ASP A 146 -14.65 -6.47 -10.82
C ASP A 146 -15.65 -6.24 -9.68
N GLN A 147 -16.39 -7.29 -9.27
CA GLN A 147 -17.28 -7.23 -8.11
C GLN A 147 -16.50 -7.07 -6.81
N VAL A 148 -15.41 -7.83 -6.62
CA VAL A 148 -14.55 -7.70 -5.43
C VAL A 148 -13.95 -6.30 -5.34
N ILE A 149 -13.41 -5.77 -6.44
CA ILE A 149 -12.82 -4.43 -6.48
C ILE A 149 -13.85 -3.37 -6.09
N ARG A 150 -15.05 -3.40 -6.69
CA ARG A 150 -16.13 -2.45 -6.35
C ARG A 150 -16.51 -2.53 -4.88
N ASN A 151 -16.84 -3.73 -4.39
CA ASN A 151 -17.31 -3.90 -3.02
C ASN A 151 -16.24 -3.53 -1.98
N VAL A 152 -14.95 -3.85 -2.22
CA VAL A 152 -13.86 -3.41 -1.32
C VAL A 152 -13.73 -1.89 -1.34
N THR A 153 -13.80 -1.28 -2.52
CA THR A 153 -13.70 0.17 -2.67
C THR A 153 -14.84 0.86 -1.91
N ASP A 154 -16.08 0.42 -2.10
CA ASP A 154 -17.26 0.95 -1.43
C ASP A 154 -17.19 0.76 0.09
N PHE A 155 -16.74 -0.42 0.54
CA PHE A 155 -16.51 -0.68 1.96
C PHE A 155 -15.51 0.32 2.54
N LEU A 156 -14.32 0.45 1.95
CA LEU A 156 -13.28 1.37 2.44
C LEU A 156 -13.76 2.83 2.42
N MET A 157 -14.46 3.27 1.36
CA MET A 157 -15.04 4.61 1.30
C MET A 157 -16.07 4.84 2.42
N SER A 158 -16.97 3.89 2.65
CA SER A 158 -18.00 3.99 3.70
C SER A 158 -17.41 4.06 5.13
N GLN A 159 -16.17 3.60 5.31
CA GLN A 159 -15.44 3.64 6.57
C GLN A 159 -14.48 4.83 6.67
N ASN A 160 -14.40 5.69 5.66
CA ASN A 160 -13.36 6.71 5.52
C ASN A 160 -11.93 6.13 5.60
N LEU A 161 -11.75 4.91 5.07
CA LEU A 161 -10.48 4.19 5.02
C LEU A 161 -9.88 4.12 3.60
N LEU A 162 -10.58 4.68 2.61
CA LEU A 162 -10.00 4.95 1.28
C LEU A 162 -9.54 6.41 1.24
N PHE A 163 -8.24 6.62 1.46
CA PHE A 163 -7.65 7.95 1.47
C PHE A 163 -7.60 8.55 0.07
N THR A 164 -7.66 9.88 -0.03
CA THR A 164 -7.68 10.60 -1.32
C THR A 164 -6.39 10.43 -2.14
N ASP A 165 -5.29 10.06 -1.47
CA ASP A 165 -3.99 9.78 -2.06
C ASP A 165 -3.73 8.28 -2.29
N ALA A 166 -4.77 7.45 -2.12
CA ALA A 166 -4.73 6.03 -2.42
C ALA A 166 -4.95 5.78 -3.91
N VAL A 167 -4.09 4.96 -4.51
CA VAL A 167 -4.13 4.56 -5.91
C VAL A 167 -4.31 3.05 -5.98
N PHE A 168 -5.33 2.60 -6.70
CA PHE A 168 -5.56 1.17 -6.93
C PHE A 168 -4.33 0.53 -7.58
N ARG A 169 -3.79 -0.51 -6.94
CA ARG A 169 -2.61 -1.22 -7.41
C ARG A 169 -2.96 -2.49 -8.17
N GLY A 170 -3.99 -3.19 -7.73
CA GLY A 170 -4.40 -4.44 -8.37
C GLY A 170 -5.15 -5.38 -7.44
N ILE A 171 -5.59 -6.48 -8.03
CA ILE A 171 -6.13 -7.64 -7.35
C ILE A 171 -5.14 -8.80 -7.51
N SER A 172 -4.94 -9.58 -6.46
CA SER A 172 -4.12 -10.80 -6.50
C SER A 172 -4.86 -11.95 -5.90
N PHE A 173 -4.65 -13.13 -6.46
CA PHE A 173 -5.27 -14.35 -5.99
C PHE A 173 -4.29 -15.17 -5.15
N VAL A 174 -4.75 -15.71 -4.03
CA VAL A 174 -3.97 -16.59 -3.17
C VAL A 174 -4.71 -17.92 -3.06
N GLU A 175 -4.04 -18.97 -3.48
CA GLU A 175 -4.48 -20.35 -3.30
C GLU A 175 -3.64 -21.01 -2.21
N LEU A 176 -4.28 -21.74 -1.31
CA LEU A 176 -3.57 -22.73 -0.50
C LEU A 176 -3.72 -24.09 -1.18
N GLU A 177 -2.58 -24.65 -1.56
CA GLU A 177 -2.48 -26.01 -2.05
C GLU A 177 -2.27 -26.96 -0.87
N HIS A 178 -3.10 -27.99 -0.75
CA HIS A 178 -2.83 -29.17 0.05
C HIS A 178 -2.38 -30.31 -0.86
N ARG A 179 -1.51 -31.19 -0.36
CA ARG A 179 -1.20 -32.46 -1.05
C ARG A 179 -1.99 -33.55 -0.37
N ASN A 180 -2.91 -34.19 -1.10
CA ASN A 180 -3.64 -35.33 -0.55
C ASN A 180 -2.72 -36.55 -0.33
N GLU A 181 -3.27 -37.61 0.25
CA GLU A 181 -2.56 -38.86 0.54
C GLU A 181 -1.94 -39.51 -0.70
N SER A 182 -2.49 -39.23 -1.90
CA SER A 182 -1.96 -39.67 -3.19
C SER A 182 -0.88 -38.73 -3.76
N ASN A 183 -0.39 -37.76 -2.98
CA ASN A 183 0.57 -36.73 -3.37
C ASN A 183 0.10 -35.84 -4.54
N ARG A 184 -1.21 -35.79 -4.81
CA ARG A 184 -1.80 -34.88 -5.81
C ARG A 184 -2.07 -33.53 -5.16
N LYS A 185 -1.80 -32.46 -5.91
CA LYS A 185 -2.16 -31.10 -5.52
C LYS A 185 -3.68 -30.95 -5.53
N GLU A 186 -4.23 -30.47 -4.43
CA GLU A 186 -5.63 -30.12 -4.28
C GLU A 186 -5.70 -28.71 -3.71
N ILE A 187 -6.35 -27.80 -4.44
CA ILE A 187 -6.53 -26.43 -3.96
C ILE A 187 -7.68 -26.45 -2.96
N THR A 188 -7.37 -26.23 -1.69
CA THR A 188 -8.34 -26.31 -0.61
C THR A 188 -8.94 -24.95 -0.25
N ARG A 189 -8.31 -23.86 -0.69
CA ARG A 189 -8.73 -22.48 -0.39
C ARG A 189 -8.33 -21.54 -1.51
N GLY A 190 -9.18 -20.56 -1.78
CA GLY A 190 -8.83 -19.34 -2.48
C GLY A 190 -9.21 -18.10 -1.66
N SER A 191 -8.43 -17.03 -1.77
CA SER A 191 -8.85 -15.68 -1.35
C SER A 191 -8.32 -14.64 -2.33
N LYS A 192 -9.02 -13.51 -2.43
CA LYS A 192 -8.61 -12.39 -3.27
C LYS A 192 -8.15 -11.22 -2.42
N PHE A 193 -7.04 -10.61 -2.81
CA PHE A 193 -6.53 -9.41 -2.18
C PHE A 193 -6.68 -8.22 -3.10
N VAL A 194 -7.38 -7.20 -2.63
CA VAL A 194 -7.41 -5.89 -3.27
C VAL A 194 -6.36 -5.01 -2.59
N SER A 195 -5.51 -4.35 -3.38
CA SER A 195 -4.43 -3.51 -2.87
C SER A 195 -4.50 -2.09 -3.41
N PHE A 196 -4.22 -1.13 -2.54
CA PHE A 196 -3.99 0.28 -2.89
C PHE A 196 -2.62 0.71 -2.37
N ASP A 197 -1.85 1.36 -3.23
CA ASP A 197 -0.60 2.01 -2.88
C ASP A 197 -0.84 3.50 -2.67
N ARG A 198 0.10 4.20 -2.03
CA ARG A 198 0.02 5.65 -1.85
C ARG A 198 0.87 6.40 -2.85
N THR A 199 0.38 7.56 -3.30
CA THR A 199 1.18 8.53 -4.04
C THR A 199 1.14 9.90 -3.36
N LEU A 200 2.29 10.51 -3.14
CA LEU A 200 2.44 11.84 -2.53
C LEU A 200 3.31 12.71 -3.44
N ASN A 201 2.83 13.89 -3.83
CA ASN A 201 3.48 14.76 -4.83
C ASN A 201 3.94 14.00 -6.08
N SER A 202 3.05 13.20 -6.67
CA SER A 202 3.31 12.37 -7.86
C SER A 202 4.39 11.29 -7.70
N ARG A 203 4.85 11.02 -6.47
CA ARG A 203 5.82 9.97 -6.15
C ARG A 203 5.18 8.88 -5.32
N ARG A 204 5.55 7.63 -5.60
CA ARG A 204 5.07 6.48 -4.83
C ARG A 204 5.62 6.54 -3.40
N VAL A 205 4.82 6.10 -2.44
CA VAL A 205 5.27 5.86 -1.06
C VAL A 205 5.35 4.35 -0.84
N VAL A 206 6.55 3.80 -0.90
CA VAL A 206 6.78 2.37 -0.65
C VAL A 206 6.54 2.08 0.83
N GLY A 207 5.86 0.96 1.10
CA GLY A 207 5.52 0.52 2.47
C GLY A 207 4.21 1.09 3.01
N SER A 208 3.73 2.23 2.50
CA SER A 208 2.35 2.69 2.73
C SER A 208 1.38 1.92 1.82
N LYS A 209 0.44 1.16 2.41
CA LYS A 209 -0.43 0.28 1.65
C LYS A 209 -1.73 -0.02 2.40
N ILE A 210 -2.83 -0.11 1.64
CA ILE A 210 -4.08 -0.74 2.06
C ILE A 210 -4.16 -2.08 1.36
N ARG A 211 -4.46 -3.14 2.11
CA ARG A 211 -4.69 -4.47 1.60
C ARG A 211 -5.92 -5.05 2.27
N VAL A 212 -6.86 -5.55 1.47
CA VAL A 212 -8.08 -6.20 1.96
C VAL A 212 -8.16 -7.60 1.36
N GLU A 213 -8.27 -8.61 2.22
CA GLU A 213 -8.47 -10.01 1.84
C GLU A 213 -9.96 -10.35 1.91
N VAL A 214 -10.46 -10.97 0.85
CA VAL A 214 -11.86 -11.33 0.70
C VAL A 214 -11.98 -12.82 0.38
N GLY A 215 -12.85 -13.50 1.12
CA GLY A 215 -13.24 -14.88 0.88
C GLY A 215 -14.50 -14.99 0.03
N GLU A 216 -15.22 -16.09 0.18
CA GLU A 216 -16.53 -16.27 -0.44
C GLU A 216 -17.56 -15.23 0.06
N ASN A 217 -18.58 -14.94 -0.77
CA ASN A 217 -19.71 -14.06 -0.44
C ASN A 217 -19.31 -12.64 0.02
N PHE A 218 -18.12 -12.20 -0.40
CA PHE A 218 -17.56 -10.91 -0.01
C PHE A 218 -17.22 -10.79 1.49
N ASP A 219 -17.06 -11.92 2.18
CA ASP A 219 -16.62 -11.87 3.58
C ASP A 219 -15.18 -11.36 3.67
N ILE A 220 -14.99 -10.27 4.41
CA ILE A 220 -13.66 -9.72 4.67
C ILE A 220 -12.94 -10.63 5.67
N LEU A 221 -11.77 -11.14 5.28
CA LEU A 221 -10.93 -12.02 6.10
C LEU A 221 -9.77 -11.27 6.76
N ASP A 222 -9.29 -10.21 6.12
CA ASP A 222 -8.18 -9.39 6.59
C ASP A 222 -8.31 -7.97 6.06
N ILE A 223 -7.95 -7.02 6.90
CA ILE A 223 -7.64 -5.66 6.47
C ILE A 223 -6.29 -5.34 7.07
N TRP A 224 -5.39 -4.84 6.25
CA TRP A 224 -4.11 -4.32 6.69
C TRP A 224 -3.89 -2.94 6.06
N ILE A 225 -3.83 -1.92 6.90
CA ILE A 225 -3.62 -0.53 6.48
C ILE A 225 -2.39 -0.02 7.22
N ASN A 226 -1.35 0.31 6.46
CA ASN A 226 -0.24 1.13 6.93
C ASN A 226 -0.34 2.49 6.23
N TRP A 227 -0.93 3.46 6.93
CA TRP A 227 -1.21 4.79 6.37
C TRP A 227 -1.09 5.85 7.46
N ARG A 228 0.08 6.50 7.53
CA ARG A 228 0.32 7.61 8.45
C ARG A 228 -0.13 8.93 7.84
N ASN A 229 -0.38 9.92 8.69
CA ASN A 229 -0.57 11.28 8.21
C ASN A 229 0.78 11.96 8.04
N TYR A 230 0.91 12.80 7.02
CA TYR A 230 2.14 13.49 6.70
C TYR A 230 1.86 14.97 6.47
N THR A 231 2.68 15.84 7.06
CA THR A 231 2.64 17.29 6.85
C THR A 231 3.94 17.74 6.18
N PRO A 232 3.90 18.67 5.20
CA PRO A 232 5.12 19.24 4.63
C PRO A 232 6.06 19.77 5.72
N TYR A 233 7.34 19.39 5.68
CA TYR A 233 8.33 19.86 6.65
C TYR A 233 9.31 20.85 6.03
N LYS A 234 10.19 20.37 5.13
CA LYS A 234 11.13 21.23 4.39
C LYS A 234 11.60 20.56 3.11
N GLU A 235 12.05 21.37 2.15
CA GLU A 235 12.82 20.86 1.03
C GLU A 235 14.24 20.52 1.46
N ALA A 236 14.74 19.38 0.99
CA ALA A 236 16.08 18.89 1.26
C ALA A 236 16.81 18.62 -0.06
N PRO A 237 18.09 19.00 -0.18
CA PRO A 237 18.87 18.72 -1.38
C PRO A 237 19.04 17.21 -1.55
N LEU A 238 18.83 16.74 -2.78
CA LEU A 238 19.13 15.37 -3.15
C LEU A 238 20.63 15.20 -3.31
N ARG A 239 21.14 14.05 -2.85
CA ARG A 239 22.46 13.60 -3.25
C ARG A 239 22.39 13.00 -4.65
N SER A 240 23.53 13.01 -5.34
CA SER A 240 23.63 12.42 -6.68
C SER A 240 23.33 10.92 -6.64
N VAL A 241 22.78 10.41 -7.74
CA VAL A 241 22.44 8.99 -7.85
C VAL A 241 23.73 8.16 -7.88
N GLU A 242 24.78 8.73 -8.46
CA GLU A 242 26.17 8.29 -8.45
C GLU A 242 26.67 7.98 -7.03
N SER A 243 26.54 8.96 -6.12
CA SER A 243 26.90 8.78 -4.70
C SER A 243 26.01 7.73 -4.03
N ALA A 244 24.74 7.63 -4.43
CA ALA A 244 23.86 6.60 -3.92
C ALA A 244 24.19 5.19 -4.41
N PHE A 245 24.66 5.08 -5.65
CA PHE A 245 25.10 3.83 -6.24
C PHE A 245 26.37 3.32 -5.54
N GLU A 246 27.32 4.20 -5.22
CA GLU A 246 28.49 3.83 -4.41
C GLU A 246 28.09 3.18 -3.09
N GLU A 247 27.17 3.78 -2.34
CA GLU A 247 26.65 3.19 -1.09
C GLU A 247 25.93 1.86 -1.34
N PHE A 248 25.12 1.77 -2.40
CA PHE A 248 24.43 0.52 -2.78
C PHE A 248 25.41 -0.64 -2.96
N THR A 249 26.58 -0.42 -3.59
CA THR A 249 27.58 -1.48 -3.81
C THR A 249 28.25 -2.01 -2.54
N THR A 250 28.11 -1.30 -1.42
CA THR A 250 28.67 -1.70 -0.11
C THR A 250 27.75 -2.61 0.70
N ARG A 251 26.55 -2.91 0.19
CA ARG A 251 25.54 -3.70 0.92
C ARG A 251 25.41 -5.09 0.31
N GLU A 252 25.17 -6.08 1.17
CA GLU A 252 24.84 -7.43 0.72
C GLU A 252 23.43 -7.45 0.11
N LEU A 253 23.29 -8.15 -1.02
CA LEU A 253 22.03 -8.29 -1.72
C LEU A 253 21.46 -9.70 -1.51
N TRP A 254 20.18 -9.75 -1.15
CA TRP A 254 19.46 -11.01 -1.16
C TRP A 254 18.93 -11.30 -2.56
N CYS A 255 19.48 -12.32 -3.23
CA CYS A 255 19.05 -12.75 -4.56
C CYS A 255 18.55 -14.19 -4.50
N SER A 256 17.34 -14.42 -5.02
CA SER A 256 16.67 -15.73 -4.87
C SER A 256 17.48 -16.84 -5.54
N GLY A 257 17.68 -17.95 -4.83
CA GLY A 257 18.35 -19.15 -5.34
C GLY A 257 19.88 -19.06 -5.40
N PHE A 258 20.48 -18.00 -4.85
CA PHE A 258 21.94 -17.88 -4.68
C PHE A 258 22.32 -18.10 -3.22
N SER A 259 23.47 -18.75 -3.01
CA SER A 259 24.11 -18.87 -1.70
C SER A 259 25.46 -18.16 -1.77
N GLY A 260 25.68 -17.14 -0.95
CA GLY A 260 26.91 -16.35 -0.93
C GLY A 260 26.97 -15.21 -1.96
N SER A 261 28.18 -14.70 -2.23
CA SER A 261 28.40 -13.56 -3.11
C SER A 261 28.11 -13.89 -4.58
N SER A 262 27.68 -12.86 -5.32
CA SER A 262 27.40 -12.93 -6.76
C SER A 262 28.65 -12.58 -7.57
N ASP A 263 28.82 -13.19 -8.74
CA ASP A 263 29.95 -12.87 -9.63
C ASP A 263 29.81 -11.47 -10.22
N ASN A 264 28.60 -11.16 -10.68
CA ASN A 264 28.25 -9.85 -11.23
C ASN A 264 26.83 -9.47 -10.79
N VAL A 265 26.63 -8.18 -10.52
CA VAL A 265 25.35 -7.55 -10.22
C VAL A 265 25.16 -6.41 -11.21
N THR A 266 24.03 -6.41 -11.90
CA THR A 266 23.66 -5.34 -12.83
C THR A 266 22.41 -4.65 -12.30
N VAL A 267 22.51 -3.34 -12.07
CA VAL A 267 21.34 -2.51 -11.77
C VAL A 267 20.55 -2.35 -13.06
N THR A 268 19.26 -2.66 -12.99
CA THR A 268 18.33 -2.60 -14.13
C THR A 268 17.37 -1.43 -14.05
N ASN A 269 17.18 -0.84 -12.87
CA ASN A 269 16.30 0.29 -12.66
C ASN A 269 16.70 1.09 -11.42
N VAL A 270 16.50 2.40 -11.46
CA VAL A 270 16.66 3.30 -10.30
C VAL A 270 15.47 4.24 -10.23
N THR A 271 14.78 4.24 -9.10
CA THR A 271 13.59 5.08 -8.89
C THR A 271 13.69 5.90 -7.61
N LEU A 272 13.22 7.15 -7.67
CA LEU A 272 13.09 8.02 -6.50
C LEU A 272 11.67 7.94 -5.96
N VAL A 273 11.54 7.43 -4.73
CA VAL A 273 10.26 7.21 -4.03
C VAL A 273 10.35 7.74 -2.62
N TYR A 274 9.22 7.85 -1.92
CA TYR A 274 9.22 7.95 -0.47
C TYR A 274 9.19 6.55 0.15
N TYR A 275 9.80 6.39 1.33
CA TYR A 275 9.76 5.15 2.08
C TYR A 275 9.08 5.33 3.42
N SER A 276 8.02 4.55 3.64
CA SER A 276 7.30 4.42 4.90
C SER A 276 7.63 3.06 5.50
N GLN A 277 8.23 3.05 6.68
CA GLN A 277 8.54 1.88 7.46
C GLN A 277 7.29 1.03 7.71
N VAL A 278 7.49 -0.29 7.65
CA VAL A 278 6.47 -1.26 8.05
C VAL A 278 6.23 -1.17 9.55
N PRO A 279 4.99 -1.41 10.04
CA PRO A 279 4.61 -1.20 11.43
C PRO A 279 5.55 -1.85 12.46
N ALA A 280 6.11 -3.04 12.17
CA ALA A 280 7.03 -3.74 13.06
C ALA A 280 8.34 -2.96 13.35
N ALA A 281 8.76 -2.09 12.43
CA ALA A 281 9.93 -1.22 12.58
C ALA A 281 9.54 0.26 12.83
N ALA A 282 8.27 0.61 12.65
CA ALA A 282 7.83 2.00 12.50
C ALA A 282 7.61 2.80 13.80
N GLY A 283 7.94 2.25 14.97
CA GLY A 283 7.81 2.95 16.26
C GLY A 283 8.50 4.32 16.32
N ASN A 284 9.39 4.59 15.36
CA ASN A 284 10.30 5.72 15.35
C ASN A 284 10.29 6.53 14.04
N GLU A 285 9.35 6.31 13.11
CA GLU A 285 9.29 7.08 11.86
C GLU A 285 8.84 8.53 12.11
N LYS A 286 9.80 9.42 12.40
CA LYS A 286 9.54 10.86 12.60
C LYS A 286 9.31 11.61 11.29
N TYR A 287 9.91 11.13 10.20
CA TYR A 287 9.87 11.76 8.89
C TYR A 287 9.64 10.73 7.80
N LEU A 288 8.83 11.11 6.80
CA LEU A 288 8.76 10.39 5.54
C LEU A 288 9.84 10.93 4.60
N GLN A 289 10.80 10.07 4.29
CA GLN A 289 12.02 10.46 3.58
C GLN A 289 12.07 9.87 2.17
N PRO A 290 12.67 10.60 1.22
CA PRO A 290 12.91 10.09 -0.11
C PRO A 290 14.08 9.09 -0.10
N VAL A 291 13.94 8.03 -0.88
CA VAL A 291 14.97 7.01 -1.09
C VAL A 291 15.12 6.72 -2.58
N TYR A 292 16.33 6.38 -2.98
CA TYR A 292 16.57 5.71 -4.25
C TYR A 292 16.37 4.21 -4.07
N VAL A 293 15.50 3.61 -4.88
CA VAL A 293 15.31 2.17 -4.96
C VAL A 293 16.06 1.64 -6.17
N PHE A 294 17.04 0.79 -5.91
CA PHE A 294 17.82 0.08 -6.91
C PHE A 294 17.24 -1.31 -7.11
N GLU A 295 16.81 -1.60 -8.34
CA GLU A 295 16.44 -2.95 -8.77
C GLU A 295 17.62 -3.54 -9.54
N SER A 296 17.94 -4.80 -9.26
CA SER A 296 19.11 -5.45 -9.82
C SER A 296 18.89 -6.91 -10.14
N ILE A 297 19.73 -7.40 -11.06
CA ILE A 297 19.85 -8.80 -11.42
C ILE A 297 21.28 -9.22 -11.13
N ALA A 298 21.43 -10.35 -10.46
CA ALA A 298 22.72 -10.94 -10.17
C ALA A 298 22.97 -12.19 -11.02
N LYS A 299 24.25 -12.48 -11.25
CA LYS A 299 24.74 -13.69 -11.91
C LYS A 299 25.70 -14.44 -10.99
N GLN A 300 25.51 -15.76 -10.89
CA GLN A 300 26.40 -16.68 -10.18
C GLN A 300 26.60 -17.93 -11.07
N GLY A 301 27.79 -18.08 -11.65
CA GLY A 301 28.07 -19.04 -12.71
C GLY A 301 27.17 -18.85 -13.93
N ASN A 302 26.39 -19.89 -14.28
CA ASN A 302 25.43 -19.85 -15.39
C ASN A 302 24.02 -19.41 -14.96
N LYS A 303 23.80 -19.11 -13.68
CA LYS A 303 22.49 -18.72 -13.16
C LYS A 303 22.35 -17.20 -13.11
N THR A 304 21.15 -16.74 -13.40
CA THR A 304 20.75 -15.33 -13.32
C THR A 304 19.49 -15.23 -12.48
N SER A 305 19.43 -14.26 -11.57
CA SER A 305 18.30 -14.09 -10.66
C SER A 305 18.10 -12.62 -10.29
N SER A 306 16.84 -12.21 -10.13
CA SER A 306 16.52 -10.89 -9.58
C SER A 306 16.84 -10.84 -8.09
N CYS A 307 17.36 -9.70 -7.65
CA CYS A 307 17.61 -9.44 -6.23
C CYS A 307 16.44 -8.65 -5.63
N THR A 308 16.28 -8.75 -4.31
CA THR A 308 15.37 -7.89 -3.57
C THR A 308 15.77 -6.43 -3.79
N PRO A 309 14.85 -5.53 -4.20
CA PRO A 309 15.18 -4.13 -4.39
C PRO A 309 15.74 -3.51 -3.11
N LEU A 310 16.82 -2.74 -3.25
CA LEU A 310 17.49 -2.11 -2.12
C LEU A 310 17.21 -0.61 -2.11
N SER A 311 16.79 -0.10 -0.95
CA SER A 311 16.56 1.33 -0.73
C SER A 311 17.77 1.99 -0.09
N VAL A 312 18.14 3.15 -0.60
CA VAL A 312 19.26 3.97 -0.13
C VAL A 312 18.76 5.41 0.08
N PRO A 313 19.15 6.12 1.16
CA PRO A 313 18.73 7.50 1.39
C PRO A 313 19.03 8.39 0.19
N ALA A 314 18.08 9.26 -0.20
CA ALA A 314 18.25 10.14 -1.35
C ALA A 314 18.70 11.56 -0.97
N THR A 315 18.59 11.97 0.29
CA THR A 315 18.99 13.31 0.75
C THR A 315 20.43 13.37 1.26
N VAL A 316 21.05 14.55 1.15
CA VAL A 316 22.36 14.81 1.76
C VAL A 316 22.24 14.84 3.29
N GLU A 317 21.17 15.46 3.80
CA GLU A 317 20.84 15.44 5.21
C GLU A 317 20.27 14.08 5.61
N ARG A 318 20.72 13.55 6.75
CA ARG A 318 20.10 12.40 7.40
C ARG A 318 19.10 12.89 8.43
N PHE A 319 17.83 12.59 8.22
CA PHE A 319 16.80 12.83 9.23
C PHE A 319 16.71 11.57 10.06
N GLU A 320 16.98 11.64 11.38
CA GLU A 320 17.03 10.51 12.32
C GLU A 320 16.38 9.23 11.77
N GLU A 321 17.21 8.42 11.09
CA GLU A 321 16.81 7.18 10.48
C GLU A 321 17.02 6.10 11.54
N THR A 322 15.95 5.41 11.92
CA THR A 322 16.08 4.13 12.63
C THR A 322 15.82 3.05 11.61
N TYR A 323 16.85 2.74 10.82
CA TYR A 323 16.88 1.53 10.00
C TYR A 323 17.04 0.30 10.89
#